data_AF-A0A4Q3VRB2-F1
#
_entry.id   AF-A0A4Q3VRB2-F1
#
_cell.length_a   1.000
_cell.length_b   1.000
_cell.length_c   1.000
_cell.angle_alpha   90.00
_cell.angle_beta   90.00
_cell.angle_gamma   90.00
#
_symmetry.space_group_name_H-M   'P 1'
#
loop_
_entity.id
_entity.type
_entity.pdbx_description
1 polymer ?
#
loop_
_entity_poly.entity_id
_entity_poly.type
_entity_poly.pdbx_seq_one_letter_code
_entity_poly.pdbx_strand_id
1 'polypeptide(L)'
;MESPPMYTPPPKKSKTGLIIGLVVLAVLVCCGGPTLALLGGGLWALNKTQGFIGCSFSLPPIHRAALAFAEEKGKLPSAANWESEIKPYYEKEIAPIKEKQKMFKTIPPEGPFGCSEQSGMTGIALNTAVAGKKLDTIKDKSTPLFFEVPKPGKNLAQAYKPVPYDQSPGTVGTDHRGWFILPIDGTPKLVGKDGKTATVTGDGSSMNFGTD
;
A
#
# COMPACT_ATOMS: atom_id res chain seq x y z
N MET A 1 6.42 -80.96 -43.20
CA MET A 1 7.49 -79.94 -43.14
C MET A 1 6.83 -78.68 -42.59
N GLU A 2 7.09 -78.38 -41.33
CA GLU A 2 6.47 -77.27 -40.60
C GLU A 2 7.39 -76.05 -40.69
N SER A 3 6.89 -74.94 -41.22
CA SER A 3 7.66 -73.70 -41.37
C SER A 3 7.83 -73.01 -40.01
N PRO A 4 9.02 -72.52 -39.64
CA PRO A 4 9.23 -71.88 -38.35
C PRO A 4 8.47 -70.55 -38.25
N PRO A 5 7.96 -70.17 -37.06
CA PRO A 5 7.22 -68.93 -36.87
C PRO A 5 8.10 -67.71 -37.14
N MET A 6 7.56 -66.75 -37.89
CA MET A 6 8.22 -65.48 -38.16
C MET A 6 8.37 -64.66 -36.87
N TYR A 7 9.61 -64.43 -36.46
CA TYR A 7 9.96 -63.54 -35.36
C TYR A 7 9.68 -62.08 -35.76
N THR A 8 8.66 -61.47 -35.17
CA THR A 8 8.38 -60.04 -35.33
C THR A 8 9.22 -59.25 -34.31
N PRO A 9 10.15 -58.39 -34.72
CA PRO A 9 10.92 -57.61 -33.75
C PRO A 9 10.00 -56.63 -32.99
N PRO A 10 10.20 -56.43 -31.68
CA PRO A 10 9.38 -55.52 -30.90
C PRO A 10 9.53 -54.08 -31.42
N PRO A 11 8.44 -53.28 -31.44
CA PRO A 11 8.50 -51.90 -31.91
C PRO A 11 9.44 -51.08 -31.03
N LYS A 12 10.46 -50.45 -31.65
CA LYS A 12 11.34 -49.49 -30.96
C LYS A 12 10.50 -48.31 -30.48
N LYS A 13 10.24 -48.21 -29.17
CA LYS A 13 9.61 -47.02 -28.57
C LYS A 13 10.49 -45.81 -28.86
N SER A 14 9.94 -44.88 -29.65
CA SER A 14 10.59 -43.63 -30.01
C SER A 14 10.84 -42.80 -28.75
N LYS A 15 12.10 -42.60 -28.38
CA LYS A 15 12.52 -41.70 -27.29
C LYS A 15 12.45 -40.23 -27.70
N THR A 16 12.07 -39.93 -28.95
CA THR A 16 12.04 -38.59 -29.53
C THR A 16 11.14 -37.65 -28.74
N GLY A 17 9.97 -38.12 -28.28
CA GLY A 17 9.09 -37.30 -27.44
C GLY A 17 9.70 -36.94 -26.07
N LEU A 18 10.47 -37.87 -25.49
CA LEU A 18 11.14 -37.66 -24.20
C LEU A 18 12.36 -36.72 -24.35
N ILE A 19 13.10 -36.85 -25.45
CA ILE A 19 14.22 -35.96 -25.78
C ILE A 19 13.72 -34.54 -26.07
N ILE A 20 12.65 -34.38 -26.86
CA ILE A 20 12.03 -33.08 -27.11
C ILE A 20 11.52 -32.47 -25.80
N GLY A 21 10.86 -33.27 -24.94
CA GLY A 21 10.42 -32.81 -23.62
C GLY A 21 11.56 -32.33 -22.73
N LEU A 22 12.69 -33.04 -22.69
CA LEU A 22 13.88 -32.66 -21.92
C LEU A 22 14.56 -31.40 -22.45
N VAL A 23 14.62 -31.23 -23.77
CA VAL A 23 15.21 -30.03 -24.40
C VAL A 23 14.34 -28.80 -24.14
N VAL A 24 13.01 -28.92 -24.25
CA VAL A 24 12.09 -27.83 -23.94
C VAL A 24 12.16 -27.45 -22.45
N LEU A 25 12.23 -28.43 -21.55
CA LEU A 25 12.41 -28.19 -20.11
C LEU A 25 13.76 -27.52 -19.81
N ALA A 26 14.85 -27.98 -20.44
CA ALA A 26 16.18 -27.40 -20.24
C ALA A 26 16.27 -25.95 -20.74
N VAL A 27 15.64 -25.63 -21.88
CA VAL A 27 15.56 -24.25 -22.40
C VAL A 27 14.67 -23.38 -21.49
N LEU A 28 13.55 -23.91 -21.00
CA LEU A 28 12.70 -23.21 -20.04
C LEU A 28 13.40 -22.96 -18.71
N VAL A 29 14.25 -23.87 -18.21
CA VAL A 29 14.96 -23.67 -16.94
C VAL A 29 16.19 -22.76 -17.11
N CYS A 30 16.95 -22.93 -18.20
CA CYS A 30 18.18 -22.17 -18.45
C CYS A 30 17.90 -20.72 -18.91
N CYS A 31 16.90 -20.53 -19.79
CA CYS A 31 16.63 -19.24 -20.43
C CYS A 31 15.26 -18.66 -20.04
N GLY A 32 14.27 -19.48 -19.67
CA GLY A 32 12.95 -19.02 -19.24
C GLY A 32 12.82 -18.80 -17.73
N GLY A 33 13.57 -19.58 -16.93
CA GLY A 33 13.50 -19.62 -15.47
C GLY A 33 13.92 -18.31 -14.83
N PRO A 34 15.06 -17.72 -15.22
CA PRO A 34 15.48 -16.41 -14.71
C PRO A 34 14.48 -15.29 -15.05
N THR A 35 13.93 -15.30 -16.26
CA THR A 35 12.95 -14.30 -16.74
C THR A 35 11.60 -14.44 -16.05
N LEU A 36 11.11 -15.68 -15.84
CA LEU A 36 9.91 -15.97 -15.07
C LEU A 36 10.10 -15.71 -13.58
N ALA A 37 11.30 -15.91 -13.03
CA ALA A 37 11.63 -15.58 -11.65
C ALA A 37 11.72 -14.06 -11.43
N LEU A 38 12.27 -13.30 -12.38
CA LEU A 38 12.29 -11.84 -12.35
C LEU A 38 10.89 -11.24 -12.52
N LEU A 39 10.10 -11.74 -13.48
CA LEU A 39 8.72 -11.31 -13.67
C LEU A 39 7.81 -11.75 -12.51
N GLY A 40 7.94 -12.99 -12.05
CA GLY A 40 7.16 -13.55 -10.94
C GLY A 40 7.54 -12.92 -9.59
N GLY A 41 8.83 -12.74 -9.31
CA GLY A 41 9.33 -12.08 -8.11
C GLY A 41 8.99 -10.59 -8.09
N GLY A 42 9.09 -9.90 -9.24
CA GLY A 42 8.68 -8.51 -9.39
C GLY A 42 7.17 -8.31 -9.19
N LEU A 43 6.33 -9.15 -9.80
CA LEU A 43 4.88 -9.11 -9.60
C LEU A 43 4.48 -9.45 -8.16
N TRP A 44 5.17 -10.39 -7.52
CA TRP A 44 4.96 -10.74 -6.12
C TRP A 44 5.29 -9.57 -5.19
N ALA A 45 6.47 -8.96 -5.35
CA ALA A 45 6.90 -7.81 -4.56
C ALA A 45 5.97 -6.59 -4.77
N LEU A 46 5.56 -6.30 -6.02
CA LEU A 46 4.61 -5.23 -6.32
C LEU A 46 3.26 -5.46 -5.65
N ASN A 47 2.71 -6.68 -5.71
CA ASN A 47 1.43 -6.99 -5.06
C ASN A 47 1.52 -6.84 -3.52
N LYS A 48 2.71 -7.03 -2.95
CA LYS A 48 2.96 -6.85 -1.51
C LYS A 48 3.11 -5.37 -1.09
N THR A 49 3.65 -4.49 -1.94
CA THR A 49 3.84 -3.05 -1.63
C THR A 49 2.70 -2.16 -2.13
N GLN A 50 1.81 -2.68 -2.98
CA GLN A 50 0.70 -1.93 -3.57
C GLN A 50 -0.21 -1.27 -2.54
N GLY A 51 -0.44 -1.92 -1.40
CA GLY A 51 -1.25 -1.40 -0.29
C GLY A 51 -0.65 -0.14 0.34
N PHE A 52 0.58 -0.25 0.81
CA PHE A 52 1.38 0.85 1.32
C PHE A 52 1.51 2.03 0.35
N ILE A 53 1.83 1.74 -0.91
CA ILE A 53 1.97 2.77 -1.96
C ILE A 53 0.62 3.44 -2.22
N GLY A 54 -0.45 2.66 -2.32
CA GLY A 54 -1.82 3.17 -2.47
C GLY A 54 -2.25 4.07 -1.31
N CYS A 55 -1.90 3.70 -0.08
CA CYS A 55 -2.15 4.54 1.10
C CYS A 55 -1.34 5.84 1.03
N SER A 56 -0.04 5.76 0.76
CA SER A 56 0.85 6.92 0.63
C SER A 56 0.35 7.94 -0.41
N PHE A 57 -0.21 7.46 -1.52
CA PHE A 57 -0.83 8.35 -2.53
C PHE A 57 -2.18 8.93 -2.13
N SER A 58 -2.91 8.27 -1.22
CA SER A 58 -4.25 8.70 -0.79
C SER A 58 -4.21 9.70 0.37
N LEU A 59 -3.16 9.66 1.18
CA LEU A 59 -2.97 10.50 2.36
C LEU A 59 -2.92 12.02 2.02
N PRO A 60 -2.09 12.51 1.07
CA PRO A 60 -2.12 13.93 0.71
C PRO A 60 -3.48 14.43 0.20
N PRO A 61 -4.20 13.70 -0.68
CA PRO A 61 -5.59 14.04 -1.04
C PRO A 61 -6.56 14.11 0.14
N ILE A 62 -6.48 13.21 1.12
CA ILE A 62 -7.30 13.27 2.34
C ILE A 62 -7.02 14.57 3.11
N HIS A 63 -5.74 14.93 3.25
CA HIS A 63 -5.33 16.17 3.90
C HIS A 63 -5.86 17.41 3.16
N ARG A 64 -5.64 17.49 1.84
CA ARG A 64 -6.15 18.59 1.01
C ARG A 64 -7.67 18.70 1.06
N ALA A 65 -8.37 17.58 1.06
CA ALA A 65 -9.83 17.55 1.19
C ALA A 65 -10.31 18.19 2.50
N ALA A 66 -9.61 17.92 3.61
CA ALA A 66 -9.92 18.55 4.89
C ALA A 66 -9.60 20.05 4.92
N LEU A 67 -8.52 20.47 4.24
CA LEU A 67 -8.19 21.89 4.10
C LEU A 67 -9.19 22.63 3.19
N ALA A 68 -9.60 22.03 2.08
CA ALA A 68 -10.62 22.58 1.19
C ALA A 68 -11.98 22.71 1.90
N PHE A 69 -12.37 21.70 2.69
CA PHE A 69 -13.53 21.82 3.58
C PHE A 69 -13.37 22.99 4.55
N ALA A 70 -12.19 23.15 5.16
CA ALA A 70 -11.94 24.22 6.12
C ALA A 70 -11.91 25.61 5.50
N GLU A 71 -11.46 25.73 4.26
CA GLU A 71 -11.53 26.96 3.47
C GLU A 71 -12.99 27.36 3.21
N GLU A 72 -13.85 26.40 2.84
CA GLU A 72 -15.26 26.67 2.57
C GLU A 72 -16.10 26.88 3.83
N LYS A 73 -15.86 26.09 4.88
CA LYS A 73 -16.66 26.11 6.12
C LYS A 73 -16.04 26.95 7.24
N GLY A 74 -14.85 27.50 7.03
CA GLY A 74 -14.10 28.30 8.00
C GLY A 74 -13.51 27.53 9.18
N LYS A 75 -13.61 26.19 9.20
CA LYS A 75 -13.09 25.32 10.27
C LYS A 75 -12.80 23.92 9.77
N LEU A 76 -11.85 23.24 10.42
CA LEU A 76 -11.57 21.82 10.20
C LEU A 76 -12.83 20.96 10.42
N PRO A 77 -12.89 19.77 9.79
CA PRO A 77 -14.02 18.87 9.95
C PRO A 77 -14.24 18.46 11.40
N SER A 78 -15.46 18.07 11.71
CA SER A 78 -15.89 17.64 13.03
C SER A 78 -15.45 16.21 13.33
N ALA A 79 -15.10 15.93 14.59
CA ALA A 79 -14.66 14.59 15.00
C ALA A 79 -15.70 13.48 14.69
N ALA A 80 -16.99 13.81 14.75
CA ALA A 80 -18.06 12.82 14.59
C ALA A 80 -18.26 12.36 13.14
N ASN A 81 -18.07 13.24 12.15
CA ASN A 81 -18.50 12.99 10.76
C ASN A 81 -17.43 13.37 9.72
N TRP A 82 -16.17 13.51 10.12
CA TRP A 82 -15.14 14.09 9.25
C TRP A 82 -14.99 13.40 7.90
N GLU A 83 -15.08 12.07 7.81
CA GLU A 83 -14.94 11.37 6.53
C GLU A 83 -16.05 11.77 5.58
N SER A 84 -17.28 11.87 6.09
CA SER A 84 -18.45 12.25 5.30
C SER A 84 -18.42 13.72 4.89
N GLU A 85 -17.89 14.58 5.76
CA GLU A 85 -17.73 16.01 5.51
C GLU A 85 -16.68 16.29 4.42
N ILE A 86 -15.56 15.57 4.42
CA ILE A 86 -14.49 15.78 3.44
C ILE A 86 -14.65 14.94 2.17
N LYS A 87 -15.48 13.90 2.18
CA LYS A 87 -15.73 12.99 1.04
C LYS A 87 -15.86 13.70 -0.31
N PRO A 88 -16.72 14.72 -0.50
CA PRO A 88 -16.88 15.36 -1.81
C PRO A 88 -15.62 16.09 -2.30
N TYR A 89 -14.75 16.53 -1.39
CA TYR A 89 -13.47 17.15 -1.72
C TYR A 89 -12.42 16.07 -2.03
N TYR A 90 -12.42 14.99 -1.26
CA TYR A 90 -11.53 13.85 -1.46
C TYR A 90 -11.78 13.17 -2.81
N GLU A 91 -13.03 12.98 -3.21
CA GLU A 91 -13.39 12.42 -4.53
C GLU A 91 -12.77 13.22 -5.69
N LYS A 92 -12.78 14.55 -5.58
CA LYS A 92 -12.17 15.44 -6.59
C LYS A 92 -10.65 15.32 -6.60
N GLU A 93 -10.02 15.31 -5.44
CA GLU A 93 -8.56 15.22 -5.30
C GLU A 93 -7.99 13.85 -5.72
N ILE A 94 -8.71 12.77 -5.44
CA ILE A 94 -8.24 11.40 -5.69
C ILE A 94 -8.50 10.94 -7.13
N ALA A 95 -9.50 11.49 -7.82
CA ALA A 95 -9.83 11.16 -9.21
C ALA A 95 -8.62 11.17 -10.17
N PRO A 96 -7.82 12.26 -10.28
CA PRO A 96 -6.67 12.29 -11.18
C PRO A 96 -5.58 11.29 -10.81
N ILE A 97 -5.48 10.91 -9.53
CA ILE A 97 -4.52 9.90 -9.06
C ILE A 97 -5.00 8.51 -9.46
N LYS A 98 -6.29 8.19 -9.25
CA LYS A 98 -6.89 6.92 -9.68
C LYS A 98 -6.74 6.70 -11.18
N GLU A 99 -6.88 7.74 -11.99
CA GLU A 99 -6.72 7.65 -13.44
C GLU A 99 -5.27 7.36 -13.87
N LYS A 100 -4.30 7.99 -13.19
CA LYS A 100 -2.86 7.84 -13.51
C LYS A 100 -2.23 6.59 -12.89
N GLN A 101 -2.72 6.14 -11.74
CA GLN A 101 -2.12 5.10 -10.91
C GLN A 101 -3.04 3.88 -10.80
N LYS A 102 -3.61 3.42 -11.93
CA LYS A 102 -4.59 2.31 -11.98
C LYS A 102 -4.09 0.99 -11.36
N MET A 103 -2.77 0.81 -11.27
CA MET A 103 -2.16 -0.38 -10.68
C MET A 103 -2.13 -0.36 -9.15
N PHE A 104 -2.30 0.81 -8.52
CA PHE A 104 -2.26 0.97 -7.06
C PHE A 104 -3.67 1.21 -6.52
N LYS A 105 -4.07 0.39 -5.54
CA LYS A 105 -5.37 0.52 -4.88
C LYS A 105 -5.32 1.69 -3.89
N THR A 106 -5.79 2.85 -4.33
CA THR A 106 -6.01 4.01 -3.46
C THR A 106 -7.18 3.77 -2.49
N ILE A 107 -7.23 4.55 -1.41
CA ILE A 107 -8.32 4.49 -0.43
C ILE A 107 -9.63 4.89 -1.13
N PRO A 108 -10.66 4.04 -1.13
CA PRO A 108 -11.94 4.39 -1.73
C PRO A 108 -12.61 5.53 -0.94
N PRO A 109 -13.30 6.48 -1.61
CA PRO A 109 -14.11 7.48 -0.93
C PRO A 109 -15.35 6.86 -0.26
N GLU A 110 -15.74 5.65 -0.67
CA GLU A 110 -16.76 4.84 -0.04
C GLU A 110 -16.15 3.90 1.01
N GLY A 111 -16.54 4.08 2.27
CA GLY A 111 -16.11 3.24 3.38
C GLY A 111 -15.17 3.95 4.35
N PRO A 112 -14.65 3.23 5.36
CA PRO A 112 -13.74 3.80 6.35
C PRO A 112 -12.39 4.14 5.71
N PHE A 113 -11.82 5.28 6.08
CA PHE A 113 -10.51 5.67 5.59
C PHE A 113 -9.43 4.88 6.35
N GLY A 114 -8.54 4.22 5.61
CA GLY A 114 -7.58 3.29 6.20
C GLY A 114 -6.55 2.79 5.18
N CYS A 115 -5.36 2.43 5.64
CA CYS A 115 -4.38 1.78 4.78
C CYS A 115 -4.69 0.28 4.70
N SER A 116 -4.90 -0.24 3.49
CA SER A 116 -4.96 -1.69 3.27
C SER A 116 -3.55 -2.23 3.11
N GLU A 117 -3.11 -3.10 4.01
CA GLU A 117 -1.80 -3.74 4.01
C GLU A 117 -1.94 -5.27 4.02
N GLN A 118 -0.83 -6.00 3.88
CA GLN A 118 -0.86 -7.47 3.94
C GLN A 118 -1.31 -8.01 5.29
N SER A 119 -0.92 -7.35 6.38
CA SER A 119 -1.26 -7.73 7.75
C SER A 119 -2.70 -7.38 8.12
N GLY A 120 -3.42 -6.67 7.26
CA GLY A 120 -4.79 -6.21 7.50
C GLY A 120 -4.97 -4.74 7.14
N MET A 121 -6.13 -4.20 7.54
CA MET A 121 -6.46 -2.80 7.33
C MET A 121 -6.26 -2.01 8.61
N THR A 122 -5.48 -0.93 8.55
CA THR A 122 -5.40 0.08 9.61
C THR A 122 -6.45 1.16 9.40
N GLY A 123 -6.72 1.98 10.42
CA GLY A 123 -7.61 3.14 10.31
C GLY A 123 -6.82 4.44 10.17
N ILE A 124 -7.45 5.46 9.60
CA ILE A 124 -7.00 6.85 9.70
C ILE A 124 -7.92 7.57 10.69
N ALA A 125 -7.35 8.26 11.67
CA ALA A 125 -8.09 9.03 12.65
C ALA A 125 -7.83 10.53 12.51
N LEU A 126 -8.88 11.34 12.72
CA LEU A 126 -8.77 12.78 12.89
C LEU A 126 -8.35 13.11 14.33
N ASN A 127 -7.40 14.03 14.48
CA ASN A 127 -6.96 14.48 15.79
C ASN A 127 -8.00 15.39 16.46
N THR A 128 -8.58 14.92 17.56
CA THR A 128 -9.60 15.68 18.32
C THR A 128 -9.07 16.98 18.90
N ALA A 129 -7.76 17.14 19.04
CA ALA A 129 -7.15 18.39 19.49
C ALA A 129 -7.31 19.54 18.48
N VAL A 130 -7.55 19.23 17.20
CA VAL A 130 -7.68 20.22 16.11
C VAL A 130 -9.02 20.13 15.38
N ALA A 131 -9.76 19.02 15.52
CA ALA A 131 -11.09 18.85 14.94
C ALA A 131 -12.02 20.03 15.27
N GLY A 132 -12.76 20.52 14.27
CA GLY A 132 -13.69 21.65 14.42
C GLY A 132 -13.06 23.02 14.67
N LYS A 133 -11.73 23.13 14.79
CA LYS A 133 -11.04 24.41 15.02
C LYS A 133 -10.80 25.14 13.70
N LYS A 134 -10.72 26.47 13.77
CA LYS A 134 -10.28 27.29 12.63
C LYS A 134 -8.77 27.12 12.42
N LEU A 135 -8.33 27.08 11.16
CA LEU A 135 -6.93 26.85 10.81
C LEU A 135 -5.99 27.92 11.38
N ASP A 136 -6.42 29.18 11.45
CA ASP A 136 -5.69 30.32 12.02
C ASP A 136 -5.46 30.21 13.53
N THR A 137 -6.38 29.56 14.26
CA THR A 137 -6.25 29.36 15.72
C THR A 137 -5.22 28.29 16.11
N ILE A 138 -4.76 27.48 15.15
CA ILE A 138 -3.79 26.41 15.41
C ILE A 138 -2.38 26.94 15.17
N LYS A 139 -1.68 27.24 16.27
CA LYS A 139 -0.33 27.82 16.26
C LYS A 139 0.73 26.84 15.75
N ASP A 140 0.70 25.61 16.23
CA ASP A 140 1.66 24.58 15.84
C ASP A 140 1.17 23.80 14.62
N LYS A 141 1.75 24.10 13.45
CA LYS A 141 1.44 23.42 12.18
C LYS A 141 2.02 22.01 12.07
N SER A 142 2.94 21.64 12.98
CA SER A 142 3.45 20.27 13.07
C SER A 142 2.49 19.32 13.81
N THR A 143 1.44 19.86 14.44
CA THR A 143 0.38 19.07 15.06
C THR A 143 -0.24 18.13 14.01
N PRO A 144 -0.34 16.81 14.28
CA PRO A 144 -1.03 15.87 13.40
C PRO A 144 -2.49 16.29 13.19
N LEU A 145 -2.89 16.46 11.93
CA LEU A 145 -4.29 16.58 11.54
C LEU A 145 -4.91 15.18 11.46
N PHE A 146 -4.30 14.31 10.67
CA PHE A 146 -4.65 12.90 10.56
C PHE A 146 -3.48 12.03 11.01
N PHE A 147 -3.79 10.84 11.50
CA PHE A 147 -2.78 9.84 11.82
C PHE A 147 -3.35 8.44 11.71
N GLU A 148 -2.48 7.48 11.44
CA GLU A 148 -2.84 6.08 11.34
C GLU A 148 -3.01 5.44 12.73
N VAL A 149 -3.97 4.54 12.84
CA VAL A 149 -4.29 3.80 14.06
C VAL A 149 -4.45 2.31 13.77
N PRO A 150 -4.18 1.41 14.73
CA PRO A 150 -4.20 -0.03 14.48
C PRO A 150 -5.53 -0.59 13.99
N LYS A 151 -6.65 -0.03 14.47
CA LYS A 151 -7.98 -0.56 14.19
C LYS A 151 -8.67 0.26 13.09
N PRO A 152 -9.23 -0.39 12.06
CA PRO A 152 -10.02 0.30 11.05
C PRO A 152 -11.38 0.71 11.63
N GLY A 153 -11.98 1.74 11.04
CA GLY A 153 -13.28 2.24 11.47
C GLY A 153 -13.67 3.50 10.72
N LYS A 154 -14.97 3.80 10.72
CA LYS A 154 -15.52 4.98 10.07
C LYS A 154 -15.48 6.17 11.03
N ASN A 155 -15.12 7.34 10.52
CA ASN A 155 -15.02 8.60 11.29
C ASN A 155 -14.19 8.45 12.57
N LEU A 156 -13.07 7.72 12.52
CA LEU A 156 -12.22 7.58 13.70
C LEU A 156 -11.71 8.95 14.13
N ALA A 157 -11.85 9.27 15.40
CA ALA A 157 -11.36 10.52 15.95
C ALA A 157 -10.89 10.29 17.39
N GLN A 158 -9.63 10.63 17.65
CA GLN A 158 -9.05 10.56 18.99
C GLN A 158 -7.90 11.56 19.12
N ALA A 159 -7.46 11.81 20.35
CA ALA A 159 -6.25 12.61 20.56
C ALA A 159 -5.04 11.84 20.04
N TYR A 160 -4.15 12.52 19.31
CA TYR A 160 -2.93 11.90 18.83
C TYR A 160 -2.07 11.40 20.00
N LYS A 161 -1.67 10.12 19.93
CA LYS A 161 -0.70 9.50 20.82
C LYS A 161 0.21 8.60 19.98
N PRO A 162 1.53 8.63 20.17
CA PRO A 162 2.44 7.70 19.51
C PRO A 162 2.01 6.26 19.80
N VAL A 163 1.86 5.46 18.74
CA VAL A 163 1.54 4.04 18.82
C VAL A 163 2.85 3.26 18.78
N PRO A 164 3.00 2.17 19.55
CA PRO A 164 4.21 1.35 19.54
C PRO A 164 4.57 0.86 18.12
N TYR A 165 5.87 0.89 17.79
CA TYR A 165 6.36 0.55 16.45
C TYR A 165 6.15 -0.93 16.10
N ASP A 166 6.26 -1.82 17.09
CA ASP A 166 5.99 -3.26 17.00
C ASP A 166 4.52 -3.59 16.70
N GLN A 167 3.62 -2.61 16.81
CA GLN A 167 2.22 -2.75 16.40
C GLN A 167 1.96 -2.20 15.00
N SER A 168 2.96 -1.58 14.36
CA SER A 168 2.79 -1.00 13.02
C SER A 168 2.75 -2.08 11.94
N PRO A 169 2.04 -1.83 10.82
CA PRO A 169 2.01 -2.76 9.69
C PRO A 169 3.40 -2.96 9.09
N GLY A 170 3.67 -4.15 8.56
CA GLY A 170 4.89 -4.42 7.80
C GLY A 170 4.79 -4.02 6.32
N THR A 171 5.93 -4.04 5.63
CA THR A 171 6.04 -3.95 4.16
C THR A 171 6.94 -5.06 3.63
N VAL A 172 7.21 -5.09 2.31
CA VAL A 172 8.17 -6.05 1.76
C VAL A 172 9.54 -5.83 2.38
N GLY A 173 10.04 -6.86 3.06
CA GLY A 173 11.37 -6.85 3.67
C GLY A 173 11.44 -6.24 5.08
N THR A 174 10.32 -5.76 5.64
CA THR A 174 10.27 -5.26 7.02
C THR A 174 9.02 -5.74 7.75
N ASP A 175 9.17 -6.21 8.99
CA ASP A 175 8.02 -6.62 9.81
C ASP A 175 7.17 -5.43 10.26
N HIS A 176 7.78 -4.24 10.31
CA HIS A 176 7.18 -3.00 10.78
C HIS A 176 7.67 -1.82 9.95
N ARG A 177 6.74 -1.03 9.42
CA ARG A 177 7.04 0.17 8.62
C ARG A 177 6.93 1.46 9.42
N GLY A 178 6.33 1.41 10.60
CA GLY A 178 5.96 2.60 11.36
C GLY A 178 4.58 3.12 10.98
N TRP A 179 4.19 4.23 11.61
CA TRP A 179 2.83 4.79 11.54
C TRP A 179 2.79 6.08 10.73
N PHE A 180 1.79 6.23 9.87
CA PHE A 180 1.61 7.50 9.16
C PHE A 180 1.09 8.60 10.08
N ILE A 181 1.64 9.81 9.92
CA ILE A 181 1.11 11.06 10.47
C ILE A 181 1.04 12.10 9.36
N LEU A 182 -0.04 12.86 9.32
CA LEU A 182 -0.23 13.96 8.39
C LEU A 182 -0.42 15.23 9.23
N PRO A 183 0.64 16.03 9.42
CA PRO A 183 0.52 17.30 10.10
C PRO A 183 -0.33 18.29 9.31
N ILE A 184 -0.70 19.39 9.97
CA ILE A 184 -1.43 20.49 9.32
C ILE A 184 -0.62 21.09 8.17
N ASP A 185 0.72 21.08 8.25
CA ASP A 185 1.62 21.49 7.17
C ASP A 185 1.50 20.65 5.87
N GLY A 186 0.83 19.50 5.93
CA GLY A 186 0.48 18.68 4.78
C GLY A 186 1.56 17.75 4.27
N THR A 187 2.71 17.66 4.94
CA THR A 187 3.77 16.73 4.55
C THR A 187 3.58 15.41 5.30
N PRO A 188 3.19 14.30 4.65
CA PRO A 188 3.05 13.01 5.33
C PRO A 188 4.40 12.56 5.89
N LYS A 189 4.39 12.09 7.13
CA LYS A 189 5.57 11.54 7.80
C LYS A 189 5.26 10.14 8.30
N LEU A 190 6.31 9.35 8.45
CA LEU A 190 6.27 8.00 8.99
C LEU A 190 7.02 7.98 10.31
N VAL A 191 6.37 7.54 11.39
CA VAL A 191 6.94 7.44 12.74
C VAL A 191 7.62 6.09 12.88
N GLY A 192 8.96 6.07 12.93
CA GLY A 192 9.77 4.86 13.06
C GLY A 192 9.99 4.40 14.50
N LYS A 193 10.85 3.38 14.66
CA LYS A 193 11.18 2.68 15.91
C LYS A 193 11.60 3.62 17.05
N ASP A 194 12.39 4.64 16.73
CA ASP A 194 12.94 5.59 17.72
C ASP A 194 11.98 6.74 18.03
N GLY A 195 10.76 6.73 17.48
CA GLY A 195 9.87 7.89 17.46
C GLY A 195 10.31 9.00 16.49
N LYS A 196 11.43 8.81 15.78
CA LYS A 196 11.88 9.69 14.70
C LYS A 196 10.90 9.64 13.52
N THR A 197 10.67 10.79 12.90
CA THR A 197 9.78 10.92 11.75
C THR A 197 10.57 11.04 10.46
N ALA A 198 10.26 10.23 9.46
CA ALA A 198 10.78 10.37 8.10
C ALA A 198 9.70 10.96 7.18
N THR A 199 10.06 11.90 6.31
CA THR A 199 9.14 12.42 5.29
C THR A 199 8.87 11.35 4.24
N VAL A 200 7.61 11.17 3.87
CA VAL A 200 7.21 10.23 2.82
C VAL A 200 7.03 11.00 1.52
N THR A 201 7.97 10.88 0.58
CA THR A 201 7.80 11.42 -0.78
C THR A 201 7.20 10.35 -1.70
N GLY A 202 6.19 10.73 -2.48
CA GLY A 202 5.44 9.83 -3.38
C GLY A 202 6.21 9.34 -4.61
N ASP A 203 7.53 9.53 -4.67
CA ASP A 203 8.42 9.09 -5.74
C ASP A 203 9.14 7.76 -5.42
N GLY A 204 8.86 7.17 -4.25
CA GLY A 204 9.44 5.89 -3.83
C GLY A 204 10.96 5.91 -3.63
N SER A 205 11.61 7.07 -3.77
CA SER A 205 13.06 7.18 -3.89
C SER A 205 13.75 7.60 -2.58
N SER A 206 12.99 8.06 -1.58
CA SER A 206 13.53 8.54 -0.29
C SER A 206 13.27 7.62 0.91
N MET A 207 12.83 6.39 0.66
CA MET A 207 12.63 5.37 1.70
C MET A 207 13.96 4.77 2.19
N ASN A 208 14.90 5.61 2.62
CA ASN A 208 16.03 5.16 3.44
C ASN A 208 15.52 4.97 4.86
N PHE A 209 14.95 3.78 5.10
CA PHE A 209 14.72 3.27 6.44
C PHE A 209 16.09 3.07 7.08
N GLY A 210 16.43 3.93 8.03
CA GLY A 210 17.60 3.74 8.89
C GLY A 210 17.49 2.35 9.52
N THR A 211 18.29 1.42 8.99
CA THR A 211 18.51 0.09 9.54
C THR A 211 19.78 0.20 10.35
N ASP A 212 19.66 0.79 11.53
CA ASP A 212 20.63 0.57 12.62
C ASP A 212 20.04 -0.47 13.59
#